data_AF-A0A358XXG8-F1
#
_entry.id   AF-A0A358XXG8-F1
#
_cell.length_a   1.000
_cell.length_b   1.000
_cell.length_c   1.000
_cell.angle_alpha   90.00
_cell.angle_beta   90.00
_cell.angle_gamma   90.00
#
_symmetry.space_group_name_H-M   'P 1'
#
loop_
_entity.id
_entity.type
_entity.pdbx_description
1 polymer ?
#
loop_
_entity_poly.entity_id
_entity_poly.type
_entity_poly.pdbx_seq_one_letter_code
_entity_poly.pdbx_strand_id
1 'polypeptide(L)'
;MPQWRFEKAARLARELKTWNHNDVAQVIRDSLDSQDQNVGASGTADSEYGTALETKSQPIIDYKFDNPIECFHTHVAVGLSPPREVMICMRLCIRDYFLAGGKISLDEAFFGKEHVATRSYAKLNHDKSLHSKYALFDATKHLSEIKSLDGKAEEFLSKRLGDLSSDRASFLRGYNRWKSRKNR
;
A
#
# COMPACT_ATOMS: atom_id res chain seq x y z
N MET A 1 -15.50 -4.69 30.72
CA MET A 1 -14.58 -4.08 29.72
C MET A 1 -15.19 -4.34 28.35
N PRO A 2 -15.42 -3.32 27.49
CA PRO A 2 -15.98 -3.58 26.17
C PRO A 2 -14.96 -4.40 25.37
N GLN A 3 -15.38 -5.58 24.93
CA GLN A 3 -14.56 -6.48 24.12
C GLN A 3 -14.26 -5.76 22.80
N TRP A 4 -13.00 -5.35 22.60
CA TRP A 4 -12.63 -4.58 21.42
C TRP A 4 -12.86 -5.46 20.19
N ARG A 5 -13.62 -4.97 19.19
CA ARG A 5 -13.97 -5.65 17.93
C ARG A 5 -12.83 -6.44 17.26
N PHE A 6 -11.57 -6.04 17.50
CA PHE A 6 -10.38 -6.63 16.91
C PHE A 6 -9.37 -7.15 17.95
N GLU A 7 -9.82 -7.69 19.08
CA GLU A 7 -8.96 -8.14 20.18
C GLU A 7 -7.89 -9.17 19.75
N LYS A 8 -8.27 -10.14 18.89
CA LYS A 8 -7.31 -11.13 18.34
C LYS A 8 -6.23 -10.44 17.51
N ALA A 9 -6.61 -9.49 16.66
CA ALA A 9 -5.68 -8.69 15.86
C ALA A 9 -4.80 -7.79 16.75
N ALA A 10 -5.36 -7.22 17.82
CA ALA A 10 -4.64 -6.40 18.79
C ALA A 10 -3.57 -7.18 19.55
N ARG A 11 -3.83 -8.44 19.90
CA ARG A 11 -2.83 -9.32 20.50
C ARG A 11 -1.68 -9.58 19.52
N LEU A 12 -2.01 -9.97 18.29
CA LEU A 12 -1.01 -10.23 17.24
C LEU A 12 -0.18 -8.98 16.90
N ALA A 13 -0.82 -7.82 16.78
CA ALA A 13 -0.15 -6.55 16.50
C ALA A 13 0.83 -6.17 17.62
N ARG A 14 0.53 -6.48 18.88
CA ARG A 14 1.47 -6.27 20.01
C ARG A 14 2.68 -7.20 19.92
N GLU A 15 2.47 -8.46 19.57
CA GLU A 15 3.56 -9.44 19.38
C GLU A 15 4.50 -9.01 18.23
N LEU A 16 3.92 -8.55 17.12
CA LEU A 16 4.64 -8.08 15.95
C LEU A 16 5.12 -6.61 16.07
N LYS A 17 4.71 -5.92 17.14
CA LYS A 17 4.95 -4.49 17.39
C LYS A 17 4.43 -3.54 16.31
N THR A 18 3.48 -3.98 15.48
CA THR A 18 2.87 -3.15 14.44
C THR A 18 1.52 -3.69 13.97
N TRP A 19 0.63 -2.80 13.54
CA TRP A 19 -0.60 -3.17 12.81
C TRP A 19 -0.36 -3.39 11.32
N ASN A 20 0.78 -2.94 10.81
CA ASN A 20 1.14 -3.00 9.40
C ASN A 20 1.76 -4.38 9.05
N HIS A 21 1.00 -5.44 9.26
CA HIS A 21 1.39 -6.80 8.91
C HIS A 21 0.23 -7.53 8.25
N ASN A 22 0.51 -8.35 7.23
CA ASN A 22 -0.53 -9.06 6.48
C ASN A 22 -1.33 -10.02 7.37
N ASP A 23 -0.67 -10.72 8.28
CA ASP A 23 -1.37 -11.61 9.22
C ASP A 23 -2.33 -10.84 10.13
N VAL A 24 -1.98 -9.61 10.53
CA VAL A 24 -2.88 -8.74 11.32
C VAL A 24 -4.08 -8.32 10.46
N ALA A 25 -3.85 -7.93 9.22
CA ALA A 25 -4.91 -7.59 8.28
C ALA A 25 -5.84 -8.78 8.00
N GLN A 26 -5.28 -9.99 7.86
CA GLN A 26 -6.08 -11.20 7.65
C GLN A 26 -6.96 -11.49 8.86
N VAL A 27 -6.45 -11.38 10.09
CA VAL A 27 -7.25 -11.56 11.30
C VAL A 27 -8.37 -10.51 11.40
N ILE A 28 -8.13 -9.27 10.96
CA ILE A 28 -9.17 -8.24 10.87
C ILE A 28 -10.21 -8.63 9.82
N ARG A 29 -9.80 -9.09 8.63
CA ARG A 29 -10.69 -9.57 7.57
C ARG A 29 -11.61 -10.68 8.08
N ASP A 30 -11.05 -11.72 8.69
CA ASP A 30 -11.82 -12.83 9.26
C ASP A 30 -12.86 -12.34 10.28
N SER A 31 -12.51 -11.31 11.07
CA SER A 31 -13.40 -10.71 12.06
C SER A 31 -14.52 -9.89 11.42
N LEU A 32 -14.26 -9.23 10.28
CA LEU A 32 -15.26 -8.50 9.50
C LEU A 32 -16.23 -9.48 8.83
N ASP A 33 -15.71 -10.52 8.19
CA ASP A 33 -16.51 -11.50 7.45
C ASP A 33 -17.45 -12.28 8.39
N SER A 34 -16.97 -12.62 9.59
CA SER A 34 -17.79 -13.24 10.63
C SER A 34 -18.96 -12.34 11.09
N GLN A 35 -18.79 -11.02 11.04
CA GLN A 35 -19.87 -10.08 11.38
C GLN A 35 -20.88 -9.94 10.25
N ASP A 36 -20.41 -9.83 9.01
CA ASP A 36 -21.28 -9.74 7.83
C ASP A 36 -22.18 -11.00 7.74
N GLN A 37 -21.67 -12.18 8.09
CA GLN A 37 -22.45 -13.42 8.18
C GLN A 37 -23.49 -13.43 9.31
N ASN A 38 -23.16 -12.86 10.48
CA ASN A 38 -24.09 -12.76 11.60
C ASN A 38 -25.22 -11.76 11.36
N VAL A 39 -24.96 -10.67 10.62
CA VAL A 39 -25.99 -9.69 10.23
C VAL A 39 -26.95 -10.29 9.20
N GLY A 40 -26.45 -11.07 8.24
CA GLY A 40 -27.27 -11.78 7.25
C GLY A 40 -28.20 -12.84 7.86
N ALA A 41 -27.92 -13.33 9.06
CA ALA A 41 -28.72 -14.33 9.76
C ALA A 41 -29.83 -13.75 10.66
N SER A 42 -29.96 -12.42 10.78
CA SER A 42 -30.87 -11.80 11.78
C SER A 42 -31.72 -10.61 11.29
N GLY A 43 -31.92 -10.40 9.98
CA GLY A 43 -32.75 -9.27 9.54
C GLY A 43 -33.34 -9.37 8.13
N THR A 44 -34.59 -9.85 8.05
CA THR A 44 -35.61 -9.26 7.16
C THR A 44 -36.33 -8.16 7.93
N ALA A 45 -36.06 -6.89 7.62
CA ALA A 45 -36.95 -5.75 7.85
C ALA A 45 -36.32 -4.46 7.28
N ASP A 46 -36.87 -4.03 6.14
CA ASP A 46 -37.06 -2.67 5.65
C ASP A 46 -36.28 -1.52 6.31
N SER A 47 -35.37 -0.92 5.54
CA SER A 47 -35.09 0.52 5.57
C SER A 47 -34.69 0.95 4.17
N GLU A 48 -35.64 1.55 3.45
CA GLU A 48 -35.36 2.42 2.31
C GLU A 48 -34.40 3.54 2.74
N TYR A 49 -33.61 4.04 1.79
CA TYR A 49 -32.48 4.98 1.94
C TYR A 49 -31.12 4.39 2.32
N GLY A 50 -30.56 3.62 1.40
CA GLY A 50 -29.12 3.52 1.22
C GLY A 50 -28.85 3.45 -0.28
N THR A 51 -28.43 4.57 -0.86
CA THR A 51 -28.07 4.73 -2.26
C THR A 51 -27.25 3.54 -2.73
N ALA A 52 -27.82 2.74 -3.63
CA ALA A 52 -27.11 1.72 -4.39
C ALA A 52 -26.06 2.42 -5.25
N LEU A 53 -24.89 2.68 -4.66
CA LEU A 53 -23.70 3.04 -5.40
C LEU A 53 -23.28 1.75 -6.10
N GLU A 54 -23.64 1.67 -7.38
CA GLU A 54 -23.26 0.64 -8.32
C GLU A 54 -21.87 0.09 -7.97
N THR A 55 -21.84 -1.12 -7.43
CA THR A 55 -20.63 -1.92 -7.27
C THR A 55 -20.16 -2.31 -8.67
N LYS A 56 -19.67 -1.33 -9.45
CA LYS A 56 -18.80 -1.62 -10.58
C LYS A 56 -17.64 -2.39 -9.97
N SER A 57 -17.60 -3.69 -10.24
CA SER A 57 -16.56 -4.60 -9.76
C SER A 57 -15.22 -3.89 -9.88
N GLN A 58 -14.70 -3.43 -8.74
CA GLN A 58 -13.44 -2.72 -8.72
C GLN A 58 -12.40 -3.69 -9.29
N PRO A 59 -11.51 -3.23 -10.18
CA PRO A 59 -10.47 -4.08 -10.73
C PRO A 59 -9.72 -4.73 -9.57
N ILE A 60 -9.77 -6.07 -9.51
CA ILE A 60 -9.11 -6.85 -8.47
C ILE A 60 -7.62 -6.75 -8.73
N ILE A 61 -6.89 -6.11 -7.83
CA ILE A 61 -5.44 -6.16 -7.86
C ILE A 61 -5.04 -7.54 -7.32
N ASP A 62 -4.69 -8.47 -8.21
CA ASP A 62 -4.19 -9.82 -7.87
C ASP A 62 -2.71 -9.79 -7.42
N TYR A 63 -2.35 -8.78 -6.64
CA TYR A 63 -0.98 -8.59 -6.15
C TYR A 63 -0.90 -8.95 -4.67
N LYS A 64 0.04 -9.84 -4.33
CA LYS A 64 0.39 -10.12 -2.94
C LYS A 64 1.31 -9.01 -2.43
N PHE A 65 0.76 -8.10 -1.63
CA PHE A 65 1.52 -7.03 -0.98
C PHE A 65 2.34 -7.57 0.18
N ASP A 66 3.46 -6.92 0.51
CA ASP A 66 4.28 -7.34 1.67
C ASP A 66 3.65 -6.89 3.00
N ASN A 67 2.85 -5.82 2.96
CA ASN A 67 2.19 -5.25 4.14
C ASN A 67 0.99 -4.33 3.77
N PRO A 68 0.15 -3.97 4.77
CA PRO A 68 -0.96 -3.04 4.59
C PRO A 68 -0.60 -1.68 3.99
N ILE A 69 0.53 -1.06 4.34
CA ILE A 69 0.90 0.27 3.80
C ILE A 69 1.20 0.22 2.29
N GLU A 70 1.82 -0.85 1.79
CA GLU A 70 2.03 -1.04 0.35
C GLU A 70 0.73 -1.27 -0.40
N CYS A 71 -0.16 -2.08 0.18
CA CYS A 71 -1.50 -2.29 -0.36
C CYS A 71 -2.28 -0.97 -0.42
N PHE A 72 -2.32 -0.23 0.69
CA PHE A 72 -2.95 1.07 0.79
C PHE A 72 -2.41 2.04 -0.25
N HIS A 73 -1.09 2.21 -0.30
CA HIS A 73 -0.43 3.13 -1.23
C HIS A 73 -0.75 2.77 -2.68
N THR A 74 -0.70 1.48 -3.04
CA THR A 74 -0.97 1.03 -4.42
C THR A 74 -2.40 1.32 -4.84
N HIS A 75 -3.38 0.96 -4.01
CA HIS A 75 -4.80 1.23 -4.29
C HIS A 75 -5.07 2.72 -4.48
N VAL A 76 -4.60 3.55 -3.54
CA VAL A 76 -4.77 5.01 -3.61
C VAL A 76 -4.07 5.59 -4.84
N ALA A 77 -2.86 5.12 -5.18
CA ALA A 77 -2.10 5.61 -6.32
C ALA A 77 -2.78 5.36 -7.67
N VAL A 78 -3.64 4.34 -7.77
CA VAL A 78 -4.42 4.04 -8.99
C VAL A 78 -5.89 4.45 -8.89
N GLY A 79 -6.26 5.22 -7.86
CA GLY A 79 -7.62 5.73 -7.68
C GLY A 79 -8.65 4.69 -7.20
N LEU A 80 -8.19 3.58 -6.60
CA LEU A 80 -9.04 2.52 -6.04
C LEU A 80 -9.16 2.66 -4.52
N SER A 81 -10.28 2.17 -3.98
CA SER A 81 -10.46 2.05 -2.53
C SER A 81 -9.63 0.88 -1.99
N PRO A 82 -8.77 1.08 -0.98
CA PRO A 82 -8.09 -0.03 -0.33
C PRO A 82 -9.09 -0.96 0.41
N PRO A 83 -8.76 -2.25 0.60
CA PRO A 83 -9.58 -3.17 1.40
C PRO A 83 -9.86 -2.67 2.82
N ARG A 84 -10.99 -3.06 3.40
CA ARG A 84 -11.47 -2.55 4.71
C ARG A 84 -10.47 -2.82 5.83
N GLU A 85 -9.93 -4.03 5.87
CA GLU A 85 -8.91 -4.47 6.82
C GLU A 85 -7.62 -3.65 6.69
N VAL A 86 -7.23 -3.30 5.46
CA VAL A 86 -6.06 -2.46 5.19
C VAL A 86 -6.29 -1.05 5.72
N MET A 87 -7.46 -0.46 5.44
CA MET A 87 -7.84 0.85 5.97
C MET A 87 -7.84 0.88 7.51
N ILE A 88 -8.29 -0.20 8.16
CA ILE A 88 -8.26 -0.33 9.61
C ILE A 88 -6.82 -0.41 10.14
N CYS A 89 -5.95 -1.24 9.55
CA CYS A 89 -4.54 -1.29 9.93
C CYS A 89 -3.85 0.08 9.83
N MET A 90 -4.10 0.80 8.73
CA MET A 90 -3.54 2.14 8.51
C MET A 90 -4.03 3.15 9.54
N ARG A 91 -5.34 3.17 9.80
CA ARG A 91 -5.93 4.01 10.86
C ARG A 91 -5.27 3.73 12.21
N LEU A 92 -5.04 2.46 12.55
CA LEU A 92 -4.48 2.07 13.84
C LEU A 92 -3.00 2.45 13.98
N CYS A 93 -2.19 2.31 12.92
CA CYS A 93 -0.82 2.83 12.90
C CYS A 93 -0.78 4.35 13.13
N ILE A 94 -1.63 5.10 12.40
CA ILE A 94 -1.73 6.56 12.52
C ILE A 94 -2.19 6.97 13.92
N ARG A 95 -3.20 6.27 14.47
CA ARG A 95 -3.68 6.50 15.84
C ARG A 95 -2.55 6.30 16.86
N ASP A 96 -1.81 5.21 16.77
CA ASP A 96 -0.75 4.89 17.73
C ASP A 96 0.38 5.92 17.67
N TYR A 97 0.71 6.42 16.47
CA TYR A 97 1.61 7.56 16.29
C TYR A 97 1.10 8.84 16.98
N PHE A 98 -0.17 9.21 16.77
CA PHE A 98 -0.73 10.41 17.41
C PHE A 98 -0.84 10.29 18.93
N LEU A 99 -1.27 9.14 19.45
CA LEU A 99 -1.36 8.89 20.89
C LEU A 99 0.00 8.94 21.59
N ALA A 100 1.08 8.61 20.87
CA ALA A 100 2.43 8.71 21.40
C ALA A 100 2.91 10.16 21.59
N GLY A 101 2.24 11.16 21.01
CA GLY A 101 2.54 12.58 21.25
C GLY A 101 3.98 12.98 20.91
N GLY A 102 4.54 12.42 19.82
CA GLY A 102 5.92 12.70 19.38
C GLY A 102 7.00 11.85 20.05
N LYS A 103 6.64 10.89 20.91
CA LYS A 103 7.59 9.99 21.57
C LYS A 103 8.13 8.87 20.68
N ILE A 104 7.41 8.54 19.60
CA ILE A 104 7.79 7.50 18.65
C ILE A 104 7.86 8.08 17.24
N SER A 105 8.70 7.47 16.41
CA SER A 105 8.79 7.81 14.98
C SER A 105 7.68 7.15 14.16
N LEU A 106 7.49 7.61 12.91
CA LEU A 106 6.64 6.90 11.95
C LEU A 106 7.14 5.49 11.67
N ASP A 107 8.46 5.28 11.63
CA ASP A 107 9.02 3.94 11.42
C ASP A 107 8.60 2.98 12.56
N GLU A 108 8.56 3.50 13.78
CA GLU A 108 8.17 2.72 14.95
C GLU A 108 6.68 2.42 14.94
N ALA A 109 5.83 3.42 14.67
CA ALA A 109 4.39 3.23 14.60
C ALA A 109 3.97 2.26 13.46
N PHE A 110 4.60 2.36 12.30
CA PHE A 110 4.21 1.60 11.11
C PHE A 110 5.01 0.32 10.90
N PHE A 111 6.13 0.10 11.57
CA PHE A 111 6.96 -1.10 11.34
C PHE A 111 7.50 -1.71 12.62
N GLY A 112 7.16 -1.17 13.79
CA GLY A 112 7.62 -1.67 15.09
C GLY A 112 9.12 -1.54 15.31
N LYS A 113 9.78 -0.65 14.55
CA LYS A 113 11.23 -0.47 14.54
C LYS A 113 11.58 0.99 14.79
N GLU A 114 12.54 1.24 15.67
CA GLU A 114 13.08 2.58 15.86
C GLU A 114 13.65 3.14 14.56
N HIS A 115 13.41 4.42 14.30
CA HIS A 115 13.91 5.07 13.10
C HIS A 115 15.43 5.15 13.11
N VAL A 116 16.05 4.68 12.04
CA VAL A 116 17.48 4.88 11.80
C VAL A 116 17.69 5.22 10.34
N ALA A 117 18.27 6.38 10.07
CA ALA A 117 18.36 6.96 8.72
C ALA A 117 18.90 6.01 7.64
N THR A 118 19.84 5.12 7.97
CA THR A 118 20.46 4.17 7.03
C THR A 118 19.62 2.92 6.75
N ARG A 119 18.65 2.60 7.61
CA ARG A 119 17.86 1.35 7.59
C ARG A 119 16.36 1.58 7.80
N SER A 120 15.91 2.83 7.70
CA SER A 120 14.50 3.20 7.76
C SER A 120 13.72 2.55 6.62
N TYR A 121 12.43 2.31 6.85
CA TYR A 121 11.58 1.77 5.80
C TYR A 121 11.59 2.66 4.55
N ALA A 122 11.54 3.98 4.77
CA ALA A 122 11.64 4.96 3.71
C ALA A 122 12.96 4.84 2.93
N LYS A 123 14.11 4.66 3.60
CA LYS A 123 15.42 4.53 2.92
C LYS A 123 15.50 3.24 2.11
N LEU A 124 15.06 2.12 2.69
CA LEU A 124 15.12 0.80 2.05
C LEU A 124 14.17 0.70 0.85
N ASN A 125 13.06 1.44 0.87
CA ASN A 125 12.05 1.43 -0.18
C ASN A 125 12.04 2.68 -1.07
N HIS A 126 12.94 3.64 -0.83
CA HIS A 126 13.08 4.86 -1.64
C HIS A 126 13.16 4.54 -3.13
N ASP A 127 14.01 3.56 -3.47
CA ASP A 127 14.22 3.15 -4.86
C ASP A 127 13.12 2.18 -5.35
N LYS A 128 12.38 1.50 -4.45
CA LYS A 128 11.33 0.54 -4.80
C LYS A 128 9.95 1.17 -5.02
N SER A 129 9.68 2.33 -4.42
CA SER A 129 8.39 3.00 -4.57
C SER A 129 8.16 3.49 -6.00
N LEU A 130 6.91 3.57 -6.45
CA LEU A 130 6.54 4.13 -7.77
C LEU A 130 6.91 5.62 -7.94
N HIS A 131 7.40 6.29 -6.89
CA HIS A 131 8.00 7.61 -7.01
C HIS A 131 9.38 7.57 -7.68
N SER A 132 10.06 6.42 -7.61
CA SER A 132 11.24 6.15 -8.43
C SER A 132 10.83 6.15 -9.90
N LYS A 133 11.38 7.10 -10.68
CA LYS A 133 11.17 7.16 -12.13
C LYS A 133 11.53 5.85 -12.82
N TYR A 134 12.40 5.04 -12.23
CA TYR A 134 12.79 3.72 -12.73
C TYR A 134 11.77 2.63 -12.39
N ALA A 135 11.19 2.63 -11.19
CA ALA A 135 10.17 1.67 -10.79
C ALA A 135 8.87 1.87 -11.60
N LEU A 136 8.45 3.12 -11.76
CA LEU A 136 7.30 3.46 -12.59
C LEU A 136 7.54 3.08 -14.05
N PHE A 137 8.71 3.40 -14.61
CA PHE A 137 9.08 2.97 -15.96
C PHE A 137 9.08 1.45 -16.11
N ASP A 138 9.61 0.69 -15.14
CA ASP A 138 9.60 -0.77 -15.18
C ASP A 138 8.18 -1.35 -15.23
N ALA A 139 7.25 -0.74 -14.49
CA ALA A 139 5.85 -1.14 -14.43
C ALA A 139 5.06 -0.76 -15.69
N THR A 140 5.34 0.41 -16.29
CA THR A 140 4.52 0.95 -17.39
C THR A 140 5.12 0.75 -18.78
N LYS A 141 6.40 0.42 -18.93
CA LYS A 141 7.05 0.22 -20.25
C LYS A 141 6.37 -0.81 -21.14
N HIS A 142 5.60 -1.74 -20.57
CA HIS A 142 4.87 -2.75 -21.34
C HIS A 142 3.60 -2.19 -22.00
N LEU A 143 3.12 -1.03 -21.55
CA LEU A 143 1.98 -0.31 -22.12
C LEU A 143 2.36 0.48 -23.39
N SER A 144 3.66 0.65 -23.67
CA SER A 144 4.15 1.31 -24.89
C SER A 144 4.18 0.33 -26.06
N GLU A 145 3.69 0.78 -27.22
CA GLU A 145 3.75 0.07 -28.49
C GLU A 145 5.15 0.05 -29.11
N ILE A 146 6.05 0.95 -28.67
CA ILE A 146 7.42 1.02 -29.17
C ILE A 146 8.18 -0.23 -28.76
N LYS A 147 8.87 -0.91 -29.69
CA LYS A 147 9.56 -2.17 -29.36
C LYS A 147 10.87 -1.96 -28.59
N SER A 148 11.64 -0.91 -28.91
CA SER A 148 12.95 -0.68 -28.32
C SER A 148 12.84 -0.10 -26.92
N LEU A 149 13.70 -0.57 -26.00
CA LEU A 149 13.77 -0.01 -24.65
C LEU A 149 14.13 1.49 -24.67
N ASP A 150 14.97 1.88 -25.63
CA ASP A 150 15.37 3.26 -25.89
C ASP A 150 14.16 4.14 -26.22
N GLY A 151 13.33 3.72 -27.18
CA GLY A 151 12.17 4.49 -27.58
C GLY A 151 11.07 4.48 -26.52
N LYS A 152 10.91 3.39 -25.77
CA LYS A 152 10.03 3.35 -24.58
C LYS A 152 10.46 4.37 -23.52
N ALA A 153 11.76 4.49 -23.27
CA ALA A 153 12.29 5.45 -22.30
C ALA A 153 12.09 6.89 -22.77
N GLU A 154 12.27 7.15 -24.07
CA GLU A 154 12.05 8.46 -24.67
C GLU A 154 10.57 8.88 -24.61
N GLU A 155 9.65 7.96 -24.93
CA GLU A 155 8.21 8.18 -24.77
C GLU A 155 7.81 8.39 -23.31
N PHE A 156 8.40 7.62 -22.38
CA PHE A 156 8.15 7.77 -20.96
C PHE A 156 8.60 9.13 -20.42
N LEU A 157 9.77 9.61 -20.86
CA LEU A 157 10.31 10.91 -20.48
C LEU A 157 9.52 12.06 -21.09
N SER A 158 9.09 11.95 -22.35
CA SER A 158 8.31 13.00 -23.03
C SER A 158 6.91 13.20 -22.43
N LYS A 159 6.30 12.14 -21.90
CA LYS A 159 5.00 12.20 -21.21
C LYS A 159 5.07 12.75 -19.79
N ARG A 160 6.26 12.87 -19.18
CA ARG A 160 6.43 13.28 -17.77
C ARG A 160 6.82 14.76 -17.67
N LEU A 161 5.84 15.61 -17.34
CA LEU A 161 5.94 17.07 -17.16
C LEU A 161 6.92 17.58 -16.06
N GLY A 162 7.79 16.74 -15.48
CA GLY A 162 8.54 17.08 -14.25
C GLY A 162 10.06 16.92 -14.28
N ASP A 163 10.66 16.28 -15.29
CA ASP A 163 12.12 16.09 -15.35
C ASP A 163 12.64 16.19 -16.79
N LEU A 164 12.55 17.40 -17.35
CA LEU A 164 13.09 17.77 -18.67
C LEU A 164 14.63 17.75 -18.72
N SER A 165 15.30 17.52 -17.59
CA SER A 165 16.76 17.59 -17.48
C SER A 165 17.46 16.25 -17.74
N SER A 166 16.73 15.14 -17.63
CA SER A 166 17.31 13.80 -17.77
C SER A 166 17.41 13.40 -19.24
N ASP A 167 18.62 13.37 -19.79
CA ASP A 167 18.86 12.77 -21.09
C ASP A 167 18.53 11.26 -21.07
N ARG A 168 18.08 10.73 -22.22
CA ARG A 168 17.65 9.33 -22.40
C ARG A 168 18.71 8.32 -21.95
N ALA A 169 19.99 8.58 -22.26
CA ALA A 169 21.09 7.68 -21.95
C ALA A 169 21.43 7.66 -20.45
N SER A 170 21.33 8.80 -19.77
CA SER A 170 21.50 8.97 -18.34
C SER A 170 20.35 8.31 -17.58
N PHE A 171 19.12 8.44 -18.09
CA PHE A 171 17.96 7.72 -17.56
C PHE A 171 18.16 6.20 -17.64
N LEU A 172 18.51 5.66 -18.81
CA LEU A 172 18.71 4.22 -18.99
C LEU A 172 19.87 3.65 -18.16
N ARG A 173 20.97 4.41 -18.00
CA ARG A 173 22.07 4.04 -17.08
C ARG A 173 21.59 3.94 -15.64
N GLY A 174 20.77 4.88 -15.18
CA GLY A 174 20.15 4.82 -13.86
C GLY A 174 19.18 3.66 -13.71
N TYR A 175 18.34 3.42 -14.72
CA TYR A 175 17.40 2.31 -14.77
C TYR A 175 18.11 0.95 -14.69
N ASN A 176 19.19 0.76 -15.43
CA ASN A 176 19.97 -0.48 -15.40
C ASN A 176 20.58 -0.73 -14.02
N ARG A 177 21.19 0.30 -13.40
CA ARG A 177 21.72 0.20 -12.02
C ARG A 177 20.64 -0.14 -11.01
N TRP A 178 19.47 0.50 -11.11
CA TRP A 178 18.32 0.20 -10.29
C TRP A 178 17.86 -1.25 -10.46
N LYS A 179 17.76 -1.73 -11.71
CA LYS A 179 17.33 -3.09 -12.03
C LYS A 179 18.29 -4.15 -11.53
N SER A 180 19.60 -3.91 -11.62
CA SER A 180 20.63 -4.79 -11.04
C SER A 180 20.56 -4.87 -9.52
N ARG A 181 20.15 -3.79 -8.84
CA ARG A 181 19.93 -3.79 -7.38
C ARG A 181 18.63 -4.47 -6.98
N LYS A 182 17.59 -4.39 -7.80
CA LYS A 182 16.29 -5.05 -7.57
C LYS A 182 16.36 -6.57 -7.70
N ASN A 183 17.21 -7.08 -8.61
CA ASN A 183 17.37 -8.52 -8.88
C ASN A 183 18.43 -9.20 -7.98
N ARG A 184 18.92 -8.52 -6.95
CA ARG A 184 19.95 -9.00 -6.04
C ARG A 184 19.34 -9.20 -4.65
#